data_AF-A0AAJ0HQ72-F1
#
_entry.id   AF-A0AAJ0HQ72-F1
#
_cell.length_a   1.000
_cell.length_b   1.000
_cell.length_c   1.000
_cell.angle_alpha   90.00
_cell.angle_beta   90.00
_cell.angle_gamma   90.00
#
_symmetry.space_group_name_H-M   'P 1'
#
loop_
_entity.id
_entity.type
_entity.pdbx_description
1 polymer ?
#
loop_
_entity_poly.entity_id
_entity_poly.type
_entity_poly.pdbx_seq_one_letter_code
_entity_poly.pdbx_strand_id
1 'polypeptide(L)'
;MGVQFYVGFRRFIVVANDEGNCTCVPILTYERRGCTKKGVKPQKHGIVYSEGARPSPMRNEPSMGFPPVRLRNDDLTERLAKESRVNYAKLVTIEHNVKVFFIGSIVDFDIVNEAVDKCWYLKTRQTGDSSRNRPREHRAEYRDSRERDPREHRRDLNRRR
;
A
#
# COMPACT_ATOMS: atom_id res chain seq x y z
N MET A 1 -15.05 -8.40 -30.27
CA MET A 1 -13.91 -8.15 -29.36
C MET A 1 -14.30 -8.64 -27.98
N GLY A 2 -13.74 -9.76 -27.51
CA GLY A 2 -14.06 -10.33 -26.20
C GLY A 2 -13.24 -9.63 -25.10
N VAL A 3 -13.92 -9.13 -24.07
CA VAL A 3 -13.23 -8.63 -22.87
C VAL A 3 -12.81 -9.85 -22.05
N GLN A 4 -11.51 -10.02 -21.84
CA GLN A 4 -10.98 -11.10 -21.01
C GLN A 4 -11.20 -10.74 -19.54
N PHE A 5 -12.17 -11.38 -18.89
CA PHE A 5 -12.44 -11.17 -17.46
C PHE A 5 -11.62 -12.16 -16.63
N TYR A 6 -10.80 -11.62 -15.73
CA TYR A 6 -10.07 -12.42 -14.76
C TYR A 6 -10.99 -12.74 -13.57
N VAL A 7 -11.51 -13.96 -13.51
CA VAL A 7 -12.17 -14.48 -12.30
C VAL A 7 -11.07 -14.94 -11.36
N GLY A 8 -10.77 -14.13 -10.35
CA GLY A 8 -9.74 -14.42 -9.35
C GLY A 8 -10.31 -14.43 -7.94
N PHE A 9 -9.93 -15.42 -7.15
CA PHE A 9 -10.23 -15.44 -5.71
C PHE A 9 -9.54 -14.27 -5.02
N ARG A 10 -10.30 -13.55 -4.18
CA ARG A 10 -9.77 -12.49 -3.31
C ARG A 10 -9.35 -13.13 -2.00
N ARG A 11 -8.09 -12.92 -1.60
CA ARG A 11 -7.52 -13.43 -0.35
C ARG A 11 -7.52 -12.33 0.70
N PHE A 12 -7.79 -12.70 1.93
CA PHE A 12 -7.90 -11.79 3.06
C PHE A 12 -7.22 -12.39 4.30
N ILE A 13 -6.75 -11.52 5.19
CA ILE A 13 -6.42 -11.86 6.57
C ILE A 13 -7.58 -11.35 7.41
N VAL A 14 -8.22 -12.25 8.16
CA VAL A 14 -9.23 -11.90 9.17
C VAL A 14 -8.50 -11.27 10.36
N VAL A 15 -8.91 -10.06 10.76
CA VAL A 15 -8.29 -9.31 11.87
C VAL A 15 -9.20 -9.16 13.08
N ALA A 16 -10.52 -9.23 12.87
CA ALA A 16 -11.51 -9.33 13.95
C ALA A 16 -12.74 -10.08 13.45
N ASN A 17 -13.34 -10.91 14.31
CA ASN A 17 -14.63 -11.56 14.05
C ASN A 17 -15.72 -10.92 14.92
N ASP A 18 -16.93 -10.89 14.37
CA ASP A 18 -18.18 -10.51 15.04
C ASP A 18 -19.24 -11.60 14.77
N GLU A 19 -20.47 -11.48 15.27
CA GLU A 19 -21.48 -12.55 15.21
C GLU A 19 -21.94 -12.95 13.79
N GLY A 20 -21.93 -12.02 12.83
CA GLY A 20 -22.40 -12.28 11.44
C GLY A 20 -21.40 -11.92 10.35
N ASN A 21 -20.31 -11.24 10.71
CA ASN A 21 -19.30 -10.78 9.77
C ASN A 21 -17.92 -10.74 10.43
N CYS A 22 -16.91 -10.49 9.61
CA CYS A 22 -15.57 -10.24 10.10
C CYS A 22 -14.96 -9.01 9.43
N THR A 23 -14.05 -8.36 10.15
CA THR A 23 -13.19 -7.32 9.60
C THR A 23 -11.91 -7.96 9.11
N CYS A 24 -11.52 -7.60 7.89
CA CYS A 24 -10.40 -8.18 7.17
C CYS A 24 -9.49 -7.12 6.54
N VAL A 25 -8.26 -7.50 6.22
CA VAL A 25 -7.38 -6.76 5.31
C VAL A 25 -7.03 -7.61 4.08
N PRO A 26 -7.02 -7.02 2.87
CA PRO A 26 -6.84 -7.79 1.65
C PRO A 26 -5.36 -8.12 1.38
N ILE A 27 -5.15 -9.29 0.78
CA ILE A 27 -3.90 -9.69 0.13
C ILE A 27 -4.06 -9.42 -1.37
N LEU A 28 -3.18 -8.60 -1.92
CA LEU A 28 -3.25 -8.11 -3.30
C LEU A 28 -1.91 -8.32 -4.01
N THR A 29 -1.97 -8.71 -5.29
CA THR A 29 -0.78 -8.84 -6.15
C THR A 29 -0.60 -7.64 -7.09
N TYR A 30 -1.60 -6.76 -7.18
CA TYR A 30 -1.59 -5.57 -8.05
C TYR A 30 -1.23 -5.88 -9.50
N GLU A 31 -1.92 -6.86 -10.11
CA GLU A 31 -1.60 -7.39 -11.45
C GLU A 31 -0.19 -7.98 -11.53
N ARG A 32 0.20 -8.75 -10.50
CA ARG A 32 1.54 -9.35 -10.36
C ARG A 32 2.67 -8.31 -10.39
N ARG A 33 2.41 -7.12 -9.86
CA ARG A 33 3.41 -6.04 -9.74
C ARG A 33 3.73 -5.68 -8.29
N GLY A 34 3.01 -6.22 -7.31
CA GLY A 34 3.18 -5.83 -5.91
C GLY A 34 3.10 -4.31 -5.76
N CYS A 35 3.96 -3.73 -4.94
CA CYS A 35 4.04 -2.28 -4.74
C CYS A 35 4.84 -1.53 -5.83
N THR A 36 5.29 -2.20 -6.90
CA THR A 36 5.82 -1.49 -8.09
C THR A 36 4.71 -0.87 -8.95
N LYS A 37 3.45 -1.33 -8.78
CA LYS A 37 2.28 -0.75 -9.47
C LYS A 37 2.11 0.72 -9.08
N LYS A 38 2.05 1.59 -10.09
CA LYS A 38 1.80 3.03 -9.91
C LYS A 38 0.54 3.27 -9.08
N GLY A 39 0.65 4.13 -8.07
CA GLY A 39 -0.46 4.51 -7.18
C GLY A 39 -0.59 3.66 -5.91
N VAL A 40 0.09 2.50 -5.84
CA VAL A 40 0.20 1.75 -4.59
C VAL A 40 1.04 2.55 -3.59
N LYS A 41 0.71 2.45 -2.30
CA LYS A 41 1.39 3.16 -1.19
C LYS A 41 2.17 2.15 -0.34
N PRO A 42 3.46 1.86 -0.65
CA PRO A 42 4.25 0.84 0.05
C PRO A 42 4.25 0.98 1.58
N GLN A 43 4.15 2.21 2.08
CA GLN A 43 4.11 2.54 3.51
C GLN A 43 2.88 1.96 4.24
N LYS A 44 1.85 1.53 3.51
CA LYS A 44 0.63 0.91 4.03
C LYS A 44 0.62 -0.62 3.90
N HIS A 45 1.74 -1.21 3.47
CA HIS A 45 1.82 -2.61 3.06
C HIS A 45 2.92 -3.37 3.81
N GLY A 46 2.74 -4.69 3.83
CA GLY A 46 3.77 -5.67 4.18
C GLY A 46 3.77 -6.83 3.18
N ILE A 47 4.86 -7.59 3.13
CA ILE A 47 4.95 -8.83 2.36
C ILE A 47 4.25 -9.93 3.16
N VAL A 48 3.40 -10.73 2.52
CA VAL A 48 2.93 -12.01 3.08
C VAL A 48 3.55 -13.14 2.30
N TYR A 49 4.06 -14.16 3.01
CA TYR A 49 4.78 -15.28 2.40
C TYR A 49 4.46 -16.58 3.13
N SER A 50 4.49 -17.71 2.41
CA SER A 50 4.28 -19.03 2.99
C SER A 50 5.46 -19.45 3.88
N GLU A 51 5.17 -20.16 4.97
CA GLU A 51 6.16 -20.78 5.84
C GLU A 51 7.12 -21.68 5.03
N GLY A 52 8.41 -21.63 5.35
CA GLY A 52 9.47 -22.29 4.58
C GLY A 52 9.97 -21.52 3.35
N ALA A 53 9.28 -20.47 2.90
CA ALA A 53 9.81 -19.52 1.91
C ALA A 53 10.58 -18.38 2.58
N ARG A 54 11.39 -17.65 1.80
CA ARG A 54 12.03 -16.40 2.25
C ARG A 54 11.23 -15.19 1.74
N PRO A 55 10.89 -14.22 2.61
CA PRO A 55 10.26 -12.99 2.16
C PRO A 55 11.26 -12.20 1.33
N SER A 56 10.88 -11.83 0.10
CA SER A 56 11.74 -11.03 -0.78
C SER A 56 10.92 -10.00 -1.55
N PRO A 57 11.36 -8.74 -1.60
CA PRO A 57 10.76 -7.76 -2.49
C PRO A 57 10.95 -8.14 -3.96
N MET A 58 10.09 -7.62 -4.82
CA MET A 58 10.26 -7.68 -6.27
C MET A 58 11.39 -6.75 -6.71
N ARG A 59 11.92 -6.97 -7.92
CA ARG A 59 12.93 -6.06 -8.50
C ARG A 59 12.36 -4.65 -8.57
N ASN A 60 13.10 -3.67 -8.03
CA ASN A 60 12.70 -2.26 -7.96
C ASN A 60 11.44 -1.98 -7.13
N GLU A 61 11.01 -2.93 -6.28
CA GLU A 61 9.92 -2.68 -5.35
C GLU A 61 10.41 -1.80 -4.20
N PRO A 62 9.70 -0.70 -3.88
CA PRO A 62 10.06 0.13 -2.74
C PRO A 62 9.99 -0.66 -1.43
N SER A 63 10.73 -0.20 -0.42
CA SER A 63 10.62 -0.75 0.93
C SER A 63 9.19 -0.64 1.47
N MET A 64 8.75 -1.72 2.11
CA MET A 64 7.43 -1.79 2.74
C MET A 64 7.39 -0.96 4.03
N GLY A 65 6.21 -0.47 4.39
CA GLY A 65 5.99 0.24 5.65
C GLY A 65 5.98 -0.66 6.88
N PHE A 66 5.78 -1.97 6.67
CA PHE A 66 5.64 -2.97 7.73
C PHE A 66 6.49 -4.20 7.44
N PRO A 67 6.97 -4.89 8.48
CA PRO A 67 7.70 -6.15 8.34
C PRO A 67 6.90 -7.23 7.58
N PRO A 68 7.58 -8.22 6.97
CA PRO A 68 6.93 -9.35 6.35
C PRO A 68 6.23 -10.25 7.39
N VAL A 69 5.09 -10.84 7.01
CA VAL A 69 4.31 -11.76 7.86
C VAL A 69 4.20 -13.14 7.22
N ARG A 70 4.35 -14.19 8.04
CA ARG A 70 4.32 -15.59 7.62
C ARG A 70 2.90 -16.13 7.63
N LEU A 71 2.52 -16.78 6.55
CA LEU A 71 1.37 -17.67 6.46
C LEU A 71 1.84 -19.10 6.71
N ARG A 72 1.33 -19.73 7.78
CA ARG A 72 1.34 -21.18 7.92
C ARG A 72 0.21 -21.74 7.08
N ASN A 73 0.57 -22.49 6.05
CA ASN A 73 -0.37 -23.15 5.16
C ASN A 73 -0.92 -24.41 5.83
N ASP A 74 -2.24 -24.51 5.93
CA ASP A 74 -2.90 -25.76 6.34
C ASP A 74 -3.18 -26.65 5.12
N ASP A 75 -3.37 -26.02 3.95
CA ASP A 75 -3.50 -26.69 2.66
C ASP A 75 -2.22 -26.46 1.81
N LEU A 76 -1.62 -27.56 1.35
CA LEU A 76 -0.42 -27.58 0.51
C LEU A 76 -0.68 -27.24 -0.96
N THR A 77 -1.94 -27.25 -1.40
CA THR A 77 -2.34 -26.98 -2.79
C THR A 77 -2.39 -25.49 -3.10
N GLU A 78 -2.70 -24.66 -2.09
CA GLU A 78 -2.74 -23.21 -2.24
C GLU A 78 -1.39 -22.56 -1.96
N ARG A 79 -0.95 -21.69 -2.86
CA ARG A 79 0.32 -20.96 -2.70
C ARG A 79 0.12 -19.48 -2.93
N LEU A 80 0.75 -18.68 -2.08
CA LEU A 80 0.82 -17.24 -2.30
C LEU A 80 1.74 -16.94 -3.48
N ALA A 81 1.27 -16.09 -4.38
CA ALA A 81 2.14 -15.49 -5.39
C ALA A 81 3.22 -14.64 -4.70
N LYS A 82 4.42 -14.58 -5.30
CA LYS A 82 5.56 -13.80 -4.76
C LYS A 82 5.21 -12.32 -4.55
N GLU A 83 4.31 -11.80 -5.37
CA GLU A 83 3.83 -10.41 -5.37
C GLU A 83 2.71 -10.15 -4.36
N SER A 84 2.32 -11.15 -3.57
CA SER A 84 1.27 -11.01 -2.54
C SER A 84 1.71 -9.98 -1.49
N ARG A 85 0.95 -8.88 -1.38
CA ARG A 85 1.15 -7.83 -0.38
C ARG A 85 -0.13 -7.66 0.42
N VAL A 86 0.00 -7.54 1.74
CA VAL A 86 -1.11 -7.17 2.61
C VAL A 86 -1.28 -5.66 2.55
N ASN A 87 -2.51 -5.17 2.44
CA ASN A 87 -2.81 -3.73 2.56
C ASN A 87 -3.50 -3.46 3.90
N TYR A 88 -2.72 -3.10 4.92
CA TYR A 88 -3.22 -2.92 6.29
C TYR A 88 -4.14 -1.70 6.46
N ALA A 89 -4.12 -0.76 5.51
CA ALA A 89 -4.96 0.43 5.56
C ALA A 89 -6.34 0.24 4.92
N LYS A 90 -6.61 -0.92 4.33
CA LYS A 90 -7.87 -1.21 3.63
C LYS A 90 -8.67 -2.25 4.40
N LEU A 91 -9.31 -1.84 5.48
CA LEU A 91 -10.27 -2.67 6.19
C LEU A 91 -11.48 -2.96 5.30
N VAL A 92 -11.93 -4.22 5.31
CA VAL A 92 -13.05 -4.74 4.55
C VAL A 92 -13.90 -5.61 5.47
N THR A 93 -15.19 -5.38 5.50
CA THR A 93 -16.15 -6.28 6.15
C THR A 93 -16.51 -7.42 5.20
N ILE A 94 -16.48 -8.65 5.71
CA ILE A 94 -16.89 -9.87 4.98
C ILE A 94 -17.97 -10.56 5.80
N GLU A 95 -19.15 -10.74 5.20
CA GLU A 95 -20.26 -11.49 5.80
C GLU A 95 -19.91 -12.98 5.91
N HIS A 96 -20.33 -13.65 6.99
CA HIS A 96 -20.06 -15.08 7.18
C HIS A 96 -20.88 -16.00 6.27
N ASN A 97 -21.91 -15.50 5.62
CA ASN A 97 -22.75 -16.26 4.70
C ASN A 97 -22.14 -16.42 3.28
N VAL A 98 -20.99 -15.80 3.01
CA VAL A 98 -20.30 -15.95 1.72
C VAL A 98 -19.48 -17.24 1.70
N LYS A 99 -19.40 -17.90 0.54
CA LYS A 99 -18.55 -19.08 0.39
C LYS A 99 -17.09 -18.67 0.42
N VAL A 100 -16.33 -19.26 1.34
CA VAL A 100 -14.90 -19.01 1.52
C VAL A 100 -14.10 -20.31 1.46
N PHE A 101 -12.81 -20.16 1.25
CA PHE A 101 -11.83 -21.23 1.35
C PHE A 101 -10.74 -20.80 2.34
N PHE A 102 -10.57 -21.54 3.44
CA PHE A 102 -9.57 -21.25 4.45
C PHE A 102 -8.21 -21.81 4.00
N ILE A 103 -7.22 -20.92 3.89
CA ILE A 103 -5.87 -21.26 3.37
C ILE A 103 -4.92 -21.64 4.51
N GLY A 104 -5.09 -21.01 5.68
CA GLY A 104 -4.23 -21.22 6.84
C GLY A 104 -4.27 -20.04 7.81
N SER A 105 -3.21 -19.91 8.62
CA SER A 105 -3.11 -18.93 9.70
C SER A 105 -1.84 -18.09 9.62
N ILE A 106 -1.89 -16.83 10.08
CA ILE A 106 -0.72 -15.96 10.12
C ILE A 106 0.03 -16.19 11.44
N VAL A 107 1.32 -16.50 11.35
CA VAL A 107 2.18 -16.74 12.52
C VAL A 107 2.56 -15.43 13.21
N ASP A 108 2.84 -14.38 12.43
CA ASP A 108 3.30 -13.09 12.93
C ASP A 108 2.12 -12.12 13.17
N PHE A 109 1.08 -12.56 13.87
CA PHE A 109 -0.20 -11.83 13.98
C PHE A 109 -0.07 -10.51 14.75
N ASP A 110 0.88 -10.39 15.68
CA ASP A 110 1.16 -9.13 16.39
C ASP A 110 1.55 -8.00 15.41
N ILE A 111 2.32 -8.33 14.36
CA ILE A 111 2.68 -7.38 13.30
C ILE A 111 1.46 -6.95 12.50
N VAL A 112 0.51 -7.87 12.27
CA VAL A 112 -0.74 -7.55 11.58
C VAL A 112 -1.56 -6.56 12.40
N ASN A 113 -1.73 -6.83 13.70
CA ASN A 113 -2.49 -5.95 14.60
C ASN A 113 -1.86 -4.55 14.69
N GLU A 114 -0.56 -4.46 14.95
CA GLU A 114 0.15 -3.18 15.02
C GLU A 114 0.02 -2.41 13.70
N ALA A 115 0.16 -3.10 12.56
CA ALA A 115 0.07 -2.47 11.26
C ALA A 115 -1.33 -1.94 10.93
N VAL A 116 -2.37 -2.69 11.29
CA VAL A 116 -3.77 -2.27 11.17
C VAL A 116 -4.05 -1.06 12.04
N ASP A 117 -3.68 -1.11 13.31
CA ASP A 117 -3.90 -0.03 14.27
C ASP A 117 -3.21 1.26 13.85
N LYS A 118 -1.94 1.16 13.43
CA LYS A 118 -1.17 2.30 12.92
C LYS A 118 -1.83 2.89 11.68
N CYS A 119 -2.25 2.06 10.73
CA CYS A 119 -2.92 2.54 9.52
C CYS A 119 -4.30 3.16 9.83
N TRP A 120 -5.01 2.63 10.82
CA TRP A 120 -6.30 3.14 11.27
C TRP A 120 -6.15 4.51 11.92
N TYR A 121 -5.19 4.68 12.82
CA TYR A 121 -4.95 5.95 13.52
C TYR A 121 -4.49 7.06 12.57
N LEU A 122 -3.64 6.74 11.59
CA LEU A 122 -3.15 7.69 10.59
C LEU A 122 -4.20 8.04 9.50
N LYS A 123 -5.39 7.44 9.55
CA LYS A 123 -6.43 7.68 8.55
C LYS A 123 -7.04 9.07 8.76
N THR A 124 -6.89 9.95 7.78
CA THR A 124 -7.55 11.27 7.79
C THR A 124 -9.05 11.07 7.87
N ARG A 125 -9.66 11.57 8.94
CA ARG A 125 -11.12 11.64 9.10
C ARG A 125 -11.56 12.99 8.56
N GLN A 126 -12.56 13.00 7.70
CA GLN A 126 -13.25 14.25 7.38
C GLN A 126 -14.00 14.66 8.65
N THR A 127 -13.41 15.56 9.44
CA THR A 127 -14.18 16.39 10.36
C THR A 127 -15.01 17.31 9.49
N GLY A 128 -16.33 17.36 9.71
CA GLY A 128 -17.28 18.08 8.87
C GLY A 128 -17.12 19.60 8.88
N ASP A 129 -16.01 20.11 8.35
CA ASP A 129 -15.88 21.48 7.88
C ASP A 129 -15.91 21.45 6.36
N SER A 130 -17.08 21.79 5.81
CA SER A 130 -17.44 21.80 4.39
C SER A 130 -16.70 22.86 3.56
N SER A 131 -15.54 23.33 4.01
CA SER A 131 -14.82 24.46 3.41
C SER A 131 -13.38 24.12 3.00
N ARG A 132 -13.13 23.03 2.25
CA ARG A 132 -11.86 22.85 1.52
C ARG A 132 -12.00 21.89 0.35
N ASN A 133 -12.48 22.44 -0.75
CA ASN A 133 -12.31 21.82 -2.06
C ASN A 133 -10.89 22.12 -2.57
N ARG A 134 -10.12 21.05 -2.84
CA ARG A 134 -8.86 20.93 -3.64
C ARG A 134 -7.50 21.14 -2.94
N PRO A 135 -6.44 20.43 -3.39
CA PRO A 135 -5.84 20.66 -4.71
C PRO A 135 -6.01 19.50 -5.72
N ARG A 136 -6.29 19.86 -6.99
CA ARG A 136 -5.89 19.05 -8.16
C ARG A 136 -4.46 19.45 -8.48
N GLU A 137 -3.49 18.56 -8.28
CA GLU A 137 -2.16 18.77 -8.84
C GLU A 137 -1.95 17.87 -10.06
N HIS A 138 -2.16 18.48 -11.21
CA HIS A 138 -1.44 18.12 -12.42
C HIS A 138 -1.24 19.40 -13.22
N ARG A 139 0.02 19.89 -13.30
CA ARG A 139 0.72 20.23 -14.55
C ARG A 139 1.95 21.12 -14.30
N ALA A 140 3.10 20.60 -14.75
CA ALA A 140 4.25 21.23 -15.40
C ALA A 140 4.87 22.55 -14.88
N GLU A 141 6.19 22.44 -14.67
CA GLU A 141 7.24 23.40 -15.09
C GLU A 141 7.07 24.87 -14.77
N TYR A 142 7.88 25.39 -13.84
CA TYR A 142 8.59 26.65 -14.03
C TYR A 142 9.96 26.60 -13.33
N ARG A 143 11.02 26.80 -14.12
CA ARG A 143 12.42 26.99 -13.71
C ARG A 143 12.52 28.09 -12.65
N ASP A 144 13.14 27.81 -11.50
CA ASP A 144 13.66 28.87 -10.64
C ASP A 144 15.04 29.30 -11.13
N SER A 145 15.12 30.58 -11.50
CA SER A 145 16.32 31.26 -11.98
C SER A 145 16.97 31.95 -10.78
N ARG A 146 17.80 31.23 -10.04
CA ARG A 146 18.65 31.82 -8.99
C ARG A 146 20.05 31.20 -8.97
N GLU A 147 20.79 31.47 -10.04
CA GLU A 147 22.25 31.61 -10.02
C GLU A 147 22.60 32.73 -11.01
N ARG A 148 22.64 33.98 -10.53
CA ARG A 148 23.33 35.07 -11.23
C ARG A 148 24.67 35.31 -10.57
N ASP A 149 25.70 35.36 -11.40
CA ASP A 149 27.12 35.45 -11.05
C ASP A 149 27.44 36.77 -10.29
N PRO A 150 28.10 36.71 -9.12
CA PRO A 150 28.54 37.88 -8.36
C PRO A 150 29.46 38.87 -9.10
N ARG A 151 29.99 38.49 -10.28
CA ARG A 151 30.92 39.33 -11.07
C ARG A 151 30.23 40.43 -11.88
N GLU A 152 28.93 40.35 -12.15
CA GLU A 152 28.21 41.43 -12.88
C GLU A 152 27.85 42.62 -11.97
N HIS A 153 27.67 42.41 -10.67
CA HIS A 153 27.28 43.47 -9.72
C HIS A 153 28.35 44.57 -9.55
N ARG A 154 29.62 44.26 -9.83
CA ARG A 154 30.74 45.20 -9.69
C ARG A 154 30.92 46.14 -10.90
N ARG A 155 30.27 45.85 -12.04
CA ARG A 155 30.32 46.72 -13.23
C ARG A 155 29.27 47.83 -13.19
N ASP A 156 28.14 47.62 -12.50
CA ASP A 156 27.07 48.60 -12.40
C ASP A 156 27.32 49.71 -11.36
N LEU A 157 28.17 49.46 -10.35
CA LEU A 157 28.52 50.48 -9.35
C LEU A 157 29.48 51.56 -9.87
N ASN A 158 30.27 51.28 -10.90
CA ASN A 158 31.27 52.22 -11.45
C ASN A 158 30.74 53.07 -12.63
N ARG A 159 29.46 52.95 -12.99
CA ARG A 159 28.82 53.74 -14.06
C ARG A 159 27.91 54.85 -13.55
N ARG A 160 27.91 55.10 -12.23
CA ARG A 160 27.15 56.16 -11.54
C ARG A 160 28.05 57.13 -10.75
N ARG A 161 29.28 57.37 -11.23
CA ARG A 161 30.11 58.52 -10.85
C ARG A 161 30.62 59.21 -12.10
#